data_AF-A0A1V4YFJ4-F1
#
_entry.id   AF-A0A1V4YFJ4-F1
#
_cell.length_a   1.000
_cell.length_b   1.000
_cell.length_c   1.000
_cell.angle_alpha   90.00
_cell.angle_beta   90.00
_cell.angle_gamma   90.00
#
_symmetry.space_group_name_H-M   'P 1'
#
loop_
_entity.id
_entity.type
_entity.pdbx_description
1 polymer ?
#
loop_
_entity_poly.entity_id
_entity_poly.type
_entity_poly.pdbx_seq_one_letter_code
_entity_poly.pdbx_strand_id
1 'polypeptide(L)'
;MINKYELHNDKYDEGQTGPMQKKIAVVFDSAGTLLRMYRVAKETSTGNILENIESIMLVAERPKRALVVMHAEPVAIEDTDPKTELRRFIADNGLKIDISCSSGPMSTEEAMEIINDQKVVVGDVIEVLAFAHRSCPESYYIATGLIVDGQLRFIPYVLSTAGKLYSNAPRTIELLHSRGIDTYIASGDTMRSLRRVAEKLCIPLPNVFDIATTDEKANIVLALKKKYDIVLMIGDGVNDIRALEVADVGIVTTQQGDKRPQRLLEAADHLIRDIIEVIDIVDSLNASDHR
;
A
#
# COMPACT_ATOMS: atom_id res chain seq x y z
N MET A 1 -4.78 25.43 2.79
CA MET A 1 -4.90 23.97 2.61
C MET A 1 -5.55 23.43 3.86
N ILE A 2 -6.74 22.84 3.73
CA ILE A 2 -7.52 22.30 4.85
C ILE A 2 -6.95 20.92 5.17
N ASN A 3 -6.48 20.72 6.40
CA ASN A 3 -5.85 19.48 6.83
C ASN A 3 -6.93 18.37 6.92
N LYS A 4 -6.85 17.35 6.06
CA LYS A 4 -7.85 16.26 5.96
C LYS A 4 -7.84 15.33 7.17
N TYR A 5 -6.86 15.48 8.08
CA TYR A 5 -6.63 14.61 9.23
C TYR A 5 -6.58 15.42 10.53
N GLU A 6 -7.73 15.94 10.99
CA GLU A 6 -7.86 16.37 12.38
C GLU A 6 -7.91 15.11 13.25
N LEU A 7 -6.80 14.80 13.92
CA LEU A 7 -6.70 13.72 14.88
C LEU A 7 -7.62 14.05 16.08
N HIS A 8 -8.59 13.17 16.37
CA HIS A 8 -9.48 13.36 17.51
C HIS A 8 -8.68 13.32 18.83
N ASN A 9 -8.88 14.36 19.64
CA ASN A 9 -8.36 14.46 21.00
C ASN A 9 -9.21 13.61 21.93
N ASP A 10 -8.74 12.41 22.28
CA ASP A 10 -9.27 11.67 23.41
C ASP A 10 -8.78 12.31 24.72
N LYS A 11 -9.74 12.77 25.54
CA LYS A 11 -9.50 13.24 26.90
C LYS A 11 -9.09 12.04 27.76
N TYR A 12 -7.89 12.09 28.34
CA TYR A 12 -7.46 11.12 29.35
C TYR A 12 -7.43 11.73 30.75
N ASP A 13 -7.84 10.87 31.68
CA ASP A 13 -8.03 11.04 33.11
C ASP A 13 -6.70 11.20 33.84
N GLU A 14 -6.60 12.19 34.73
CA GLU A 14 -5.41 12.45 35.56
C GLU A 14 -5.39 11.49 36.74
N GLY A 15 -4.47 10.51 36.73
CA GLY A 15 -4.08 9.84 37.97
C GLY A 15 -3.51 8.44 37.80
N GLN A 16 -2.18 8.33 37.67
CA GLN A 16 -1.39 7.24 38.26
C GLN A 16 0.11 7.54 38.16
N THR A 17 0.76 7.65 39.32
CA THR A 17 2.21 7.88 39.49
C THR A 17 2.95 6.54 39.41
N GLY A 18 3.30 6.12 38.19
CA GLY A 18 4.37 5.17 37.89
C GLY A 18 5.49 5.87 37.10
N PRO A 19 6.63 5.23 36.78
CA PRO A 19 7.57 5.80 35.81
C PRO A 19 6.78 6.11 34.53
N MET A 20 6.88 7.35 34.01
CA MET A 20 6.16 7.75 32.79
C MET A 20 6.62 6.83 31.65
N GLN A 21 5.76 5.88 31.28
CA GLN A 21 6.00 5.00 30.16
C GLN A 21 5.95 5.85 28.89
N LYS A 22 7.01 5.84 28.08
CA LYS A 22 7.06 6.56 26.81
C LYS A 22 5.87 6.15 25.97
N LYS A 23 5.17 7.15 25.43
CA LYS A 23 4.05 6.93 24.54
C LYS A 23 4.61 6.68 23.15
N ILE A 24 4.56 5.43 22.69
CA ILE A 24 5.08 5.02 21.39
C ILE A 24 3.93 4.83 20.40
N ALA A 25 4.12 5.27 19.17
CA ALA A 25 3.27 4.91 18.03
C ALA A 25 4.09 4.19 16.95
N VAL A 26 3.46 3.23 16.27
CA VAL A 26 4.06 2.53 15.12
C VAL A 26 3.16 2.71 13.91
N VAL A 27 3.68 3.33 12.86
CA VAL A 27 3.02 3.52 11.58
C VAL A 27 3.52 2.48 10.61
N PHE A 28 2.60 1.72 10.04
CA PHE A 28 2.88 0.70 9.02
C PHE A 28 2.41 1.21 7.65
N ASP A 29 3.27 1.11 6.65
CA ASP A 29 2.77 0.96 5.28
C ASP A 29 1.99 -0.37 5.14
N SER A 30 1.13 -0.48 4.13
CA SER A 30 0.33 -1.70 3.91
C SER A 30 0.99 -2.69 2.96
N ALA A 31 1.22 -2.29 1.70
CA ALA A 31 1.56 -3.21 0.61
C ALA A 31 3.06 -3.51 0.61
N GLY A 32 3.45 -4.77 0.84
CA GLY A 32 4.86 -5.16 0.97
C GLY A 32 5.36 -5.11 2.42
N THR A 33 4.64 -4.40 3.30
CA THR A 33 4.92 -4.27 4.74
C THR A 33 4.04 -5.16 5.61
N LEU A 34 2.71 -4.94 5.61
CA LEU A 34 1.74 -5.82 6.30
C LEU A 34 1.29 -6.98 5.41
N LEU A 35 1.29 -6.75 4.10
CA LEU A 35 0.83 -7.68 3.08
C LEU A 35 1.99 -8.17 2.22
N ARG A 36 2.10 -9.48 2.01
CA ARG A 36 2.84 -10.05 0.88
C ARG A 36 2.01 -9.86 -0.39
N MET A 37 2.58 -9.15 -1.36
CA MET A 37 1.94 -8.82 -2.63
C MET A 37 2.35 -9.81 -3.73
N TYR A 38 1.38 -10.21 -4.53
CA TYR A 38 1.52 -11.04 -5.72
C TYR A 38 0.94 -10.27 -6.89
N ARG A 39 1.79 -9.99 -7.88
CA ARG A 39 1.44 -9.14 -9.02
C ARG A 39 1.58 -9.93 -10.30
N VAL A 40 0.57 -9.84 -11.15
CA VAL A 40 0.51 -10.51 -12.44
C VAL A 40 0.19 -9.49 -13.51
N ALA A 41 0.88 -9.57 -14.64
CA ALA A 41 0.61 -8.78 -15.83
C ALA A 41 0.31 -9.68 -17.02
N LYS A 42 -0.56 -9.22 -17.90
CA LYS A 42 -0.74 -9.77 -19.24
C LYS A 42 -0.26 -8.73 -20.25
N GLU A 43 0.67 -9.13 -21.11
CA GLU A 43 1.06 -8.36 -22.29
C GLU A 43 -0.11 -8.32 -23.29
N THR A 44 -0.59 -7.12 -23.65
CA THR A 44 -1.73 -7.00 -24.57
C THR A 44 -1.39 -7.36 -26.01
N SER A 45 -0.12 -7.25 -26.40
CA SER A 45 0.36 -7.52 -27.76
C SER A 45 0.58 -9.02 -28.02
N THR A 46 1.06 -9.76 -27.03
CA THR A 46 1.45 -11.18 -27.16
C THR A 46 0.48 -12.12 -26.45
N GLY A 47 -0.25 -11.63 -25.45
CA GLY A 47 -1.06 -12.44 -24.54
C GLY A 47 -0.25 -13.16 -23.46
N ASN A 48 1.07 -12.95 -23.38
CA ASN A 48 1.90 -13.60 -22.37
C ASN A 48 1.54 -13.13 -20.96
N ILE A 49 1.61 -14.07 -20.01
CA ILE A 49 1.43 -13.80 -18.59
C ILE A 49 2.80 -13.68 -17.93
N LEU A 50 3.00 -12.58 -17.21
CA LEU A 50 4.17 -12.29 -16.40
C LEU A 50 3.76 -12.33 -14.92
N GLU A 51 4.34 -13.25 -14.16
CA GLU A 51 4.06 -13.43 -12.74
C GLU A 51 5.16 -12.80 -11.88
N ASN A 52 4.80 -12.40 -10.65
CA ASN A 52 5.71 -11.80 -9.66
C ASN A 52 6.44 -10.56 -10.20
N ILE A 53 5.73 -9.78 -11.01
CA ILE A 53 6.26 -8.55 -11.59
C ILE A 53 6.38 -7.43 -10.55
N GLU A 54 7.30 -6.50 -10.79
CA GLU A 54 7.32 -5.20 -10.16
C GLU A 54 6.66 -4.18 -11.10
N SER A 55 5.41 -3.80 -10.82
CA SER A 55 4.65 -2.88 -11.69
C SER A 55 5.36 -1.55 -11.92
N ILE A 56 6.10 -1.07 -10.92
CA ILE A 56 6.92 0.14 -11.03
C ILE A 56 8.05 0.01 -12.06
N MET A 57 8.61 -1.18 -12.26
CA MET A 57 9.63 -1.41 -13.29
C MET A 57 9.01 -1.34 -14.69
N LEU A 58 7.84 -1.93 -14.89
CA LEU A 58 7.11 -1.85 -16.16
C LEU A 58 6.69 -0.40 -16.51
N VAL A 59 6.36 0.40 -15.49
CA VAL A 59 6.12 1.84 -15.64
C VAL A 59 7.42 2.58 -15.99
N ALA A 60 8.54 2.25 -15.33
CA ALA A 60 9.83 2.91 -15.54
C ALA A 60 10.50 2.56 -16.88
N GLU A 61 10.12 1.48 -17.54
CA GLU A 61 10.66 1.06 -18.86
C GLU A 61 10.59 2.14 -19.94
N ARG A 62 9.61 3.03 -19.87
CA ARG A 62 9.42 4.13 -20.83
C ARG A 62 8.93 5.41 -20.16
N PRO A 63 9.27 6.58 -20.71
CA PRO A 63 8.72 7.84 -20.23
C PRO A 63 7.20 7.88 -20.46
N LYS A 64 6.50 8.62 -19.60
CA LYS A 64 5.05 8.86 -19.72
C LYS A 64 4.22 7.57 -19.74
N ARG A 65 4.67 6.52 -19.07
CA ARG A 65 3.82 5.38 -18.70
C ARG A 65 3.19 5.65 -17.34
N ALA A 66 1.99 5.14 -17.13
CA ALA A 66 1.37 5.17 -15.82
C ALA A 66 0.70 3.84 -15.48
N LEU A 67 0.73 3.51 -14.19
CA LEU A 67 -0.13 2.50 -13.60
C LEU A 67 -1.48 3.13 -13.28
N VAL A 68 -2.49 2.74 -14.03
CA VAL A 68 -3.89 3.13 -13.82
C VAL A 68 -4.57 2.04 -13.01
N VAL A 69 -5.15 2.40 -11.86
CA VAL A 69 -5.93 1.50 -11.02
C VAL A 69 -7.40 1.66 -11.38
N MET A 70 -8.09 0.54 -11.60
CA MET A 70 -9.53 0.50 -11.88
C MET A 70 -10.28 0.05 -10.62
N HIS A 71 -11.16 0.91 -10.11
CA HIS A 71 -11.92 0.65 -8.88
C HIS A 71 -13.17 -0.20 -9.14
N ALA A 72 -12.96 -1.47 -9.48
CA ALA A 72 -14.03 -2.45 -9.65
C ALA A 72 -14.04 -3.47 -8.50
N GLU A 73 -15.23 -3.94 -8.12
CA GLU A 73 -15.36 -5.17 -7.32
C GLU A 73 -14.97 -6.38 -8.18
N PRO A 74 -14.16 -7.33 -7.69
CA PRO A 74 -13.82 -8.55 -8.42
C PRO A 74 -15.04 -9.29 -8.98
N VAL A 75 -16.09 -9.41 -8.17
CA VAL A 75 -17.35 -10.08 -8.57
C VAL A 75 -17.98 -9.40 -9.80
N ALA A 76 -17.96 -8.07 -9.86
CA ALA A 76 -18.50 -7.34 -11.02
C ALA A 76 -17.70 -7.61 -12.30
N ILE A 77 -16.39 -7.82 -12.17
CA ILE A 77 -15.52 -8.19 -13.30
C ILE A 77 -15.81 -9.63 -13.74
N GLU A 78 -15.88 -10.56 -12.79
CA GLU A 78 -16.07 -12.00 -13.04
C GLU A 78 -17.44 -12.33 -13.63
N ASP A 79 -18.49 -11.59 -13.24
CA ASP A 79 -19.85 -11.78 -13.75
C ASP A 79 -20.09 -11.14 -15.14
N THR A 80 -19.14 -10.36 -15.65
CA THR A 80 -19.26 -9.69 -16.95
C THR A 80 -18.85 -10.61 -18.10
N ASP A 81 -19.55 -10.53 -19.25
CA ASP A 81 -19.16 -11.27 -20.46
C ASP A 81 -17.69 -10.94 -20.82
N PRO A 82 -16.78 -11.94 -20.89
CA PRO A 82 -15.37 -11.72 -21.20
C PRO A 82 -15.11 -10.98 -22.52
N LYS A 83 -16.06 -10.98 -23.47
CA LYS A 83 -15.96 -10.26 -24.74
C LYS A 83 -16.34 -8.79 -24.66
N THR A 84 -16.87 -8.34 -23.52
CA THR A 84 -17.20 -6.93 -23.28
C THR A 84 -15.94 -6.09 -23.41
N GLU A 85 -16.01 -5.00 -24.18
CA GLU A 85 -14.91 -4.05 -24.27
C GLU A 85 -14.71 -3.37 -22.92
N LEU A 86 -13.46 -3.27 -22.45
CA LEU A 86 -13.15 -2.72 -21.12
C LEU A 86 -13.66 -1.28 -20.96
N ARG A 87 -13.60 -0.46 -22.02
CA ARG A 87 -14.16 0.90 -22.03
C ARG A 87 -15.66 0.95 -21.72
N ARG A 88 -16.42 -0.03 -22.23
CA ARG A 88 -17.87 -0.12 -21.99
C ARG A 88 -18.12 -0.53 -20.55
N PHE A 89 -17.40 -1.55 -20.08
CA PHE A 89 -17.48 -1.97 -18.69
C PHE A 89 -17.20 -0.83 -17.71
N ILE A 90 -16.15 -0.03 -17.95
CA ILE A 90 -15.83 1.15 -17.14
C ILE A 90 -16.98 2.17 -17.17
N ALA A 91 -17.48 2.51 -18.35
CA ALA A 91 -18.54 3.52 -18.51
C ALA A 91 -19.88 3.07 -17.91
N ASP A 92 -20.32 1.85 -18.23
CA ASP A 92 -21.63 1.30 -17.84
C ASP A 92 -21.73 1.11 -16.32
N ASN A 93 -20.61 0.84 -15.65
CA ASN A 93 -20.54 0.70 -14.19
C ASN A 93 -20.10 1.99 -13.47
N GLY A 94 -19.86 3.09 -14.21
CA GLY A 94 -19.40 4.36 -13.63
C GLY A 94 -18.11 4.21 -12.82
N LEU A 95 -17.19 3.36 -13.27
CA LEU A 95 -15.97 3.06 -12.52
C LEU A 95 -15.05 4.28 -12.51
N LYS A 96 -14.51 4.57 -11.33
CA LYS A 96 -13.41 5.53 -11.19
C LYS A 96 -12.09 4.87 -11.55
N ILE A 97 -11.21 5.66 -12.15
CA ILE A 97 -9.81 5.29 -12.34
C ILE A 97 -8.94 6.32 -11.65
N ASP A 98 -7.81 5.85 -11.12
CA ASP A 98 -6.78 6.70 -10.52
C ASP A 98 -5.41 6.32 -11.07
N ILE A 99 -4.47 7.27 -11.03
CA ILE A 99 -3.07 7.02 -11.37
C ILE A 99 -2.31 6.73 -10.08
N SER A 100 -1.87 5.47 -9.91
CA SER A 100 -1.08 5.05 -8.75
C SER A 100 0.35 5.56 -8.83
N CYS A 101 0.98 5.45 -10.00
CA CYS A 101 2.29 6.00 -10.26
C CYS A 101 2.50 6.24 -11.76
N SER A 102 3.42 7.13 -12.10
CA SER A 102 3.79 7.39 -13.49
C SER A 102 5.26 7.75 -13.64
N SER A 103 5.84 7.42 -14.80
CA SER A 103 7.19 7.80 -15.22
C SER A 103 7.22 9.13 -16.00
N GLY A 104 6.15 9.92 -15.88
CA GLY A 104 5.98 11.22 -16.53
C GLY A 104 4.58 11.79 -16.29
N PRO A 105 4.32 13.04 -16.71
CA PRO A 105 3.00 13.65 -16.55
C PRO A 105 1.93 12.85 -17.30
N MET A 106 0.93 12.35 -16.58
CA MET A 106 -0.26 11.72 -17.13
C MET A 106 -1.44 12.11 -16.25
N SER A 107 -2.55 12.52 -16.86
CA SER A 107 -3.81 12.76 -16.13
C SER A 107 -4.76 11.59 -16.31
N THR A 108 -5.75 11.48 -15.42
CA THR A 108 -6.81 10.47 -15.51
C THR A 108 -7.61 10.61 -16.80
N GLU A 109 -7.81 11.83 -17.29
CA GLU A 109 -8.51 12.12 -18.54
C GLU A 109 -7.71 11.59 -19.74
N GLU A 110 -6.41 11.89 -19.81
CA GLU A 110 -5.54 11.38 -20.88
C GLU A 110 -5.48 9.85 -20.87
N ALA A 111 -5.37 9.24 -19.69
CA ALA A 111 -5.40 7.78 -19.57
C ALA A 111 -6.73 7.20 -20.08
N MET A 112 -7.86 7.82 -19.74
CA MET A 112 -9.18 7.38 -20.18
C MET A 112 -9.38 7.54 -21.69
N GLU A 113 -8.88 8.62 -22.29
CA GLU A 113 -8.86 8.77 -23.76
C GLU A 113 -8.13 7.61 -24.43
N ILE A 114 -6.94 7.25 -23.94
CA ILE A 114 -6.18 6.12 -24.48
C ILE A 114 -6.95 4.81 -24.31
N ILE A 115 -7.54 4.56 -23.13
CA ILE A 115 -8.34 3.36 -22.85
C ILE A 115 -9.53 3.26 -23.83
N ASN A 116 -10.20 4.37 -24.12
CA ASN A 116 -11.33 4.41 -25.05
C ASN A 116 -10.94 4.06 -26.49
N ASP A 117 -9.70 4.34 -26.90
CA ASP A 117 -9.17 4.04 -28.23
C ASP A 117 -8.68 2.58 -28.38
N GLN A 118 -8.50 1.86 -27.26
CA GLN A 118 -8.01 0.47 -27.29
C GLN A 118 -9.14 -0.56 -27.36
N LYS A 119 -8.79 -1.75 -27.85
CA LYS A 119 -9.68 -2.93 -27.93
C LYS A 119 -9.37 -3.98 -26.85
N VAL A 120 -9.06 -3.53 -25.65
CA VAL A 120 -8.91 -4.43 -24.48
C VAL A 120 -10.30 -4.91 -24.05
N VAL A 121 -10.42 -6.18 -23.68
CA VAL A 121 -11.68 -6.77 -23.24
C VAL A 121 -11.64 -7.15 -21.77
N VAL A 122 -12.79 -7.28 -21.13
CA VAL A 122 -12.91 -7.68 -19.72
C VAL A 122 -12.27 -9.06 -19.48
N GLY A 123 -12.28 -9.95 -20.48
CA GLY A 123 -11.59 -11.23 -20.42
C GLY A 123 -10.09 -11.14 -20.12
N ASP A 124 -9.40 -10.08 -20.56
CA ASP A 124 -7.99 -9.85 -20.23
C ASP A 124 -7.82 -9.56 -18.74
N VAL A 125 -8.78 -8.85 -18.14
CA VAL A 125 -8.81 -8.54 -16.71
C VAL A 125 -9.17 -9.78 -15.88
N ILE A 126 -10.18 -10.54 -16.31
CA ILE A 126 -10.58 -11.81 -15.67
C ILE A 126 -9.40 -12.77 -15.62
N GLU A 127 -8.61 -12.86 -16.69
CA GLU A 127 -7.47 -13.77 -16.75
C GLU A 127 -6.41 -13.42 -15.68
N VAL A 128 -5.93 -12.16 -15.64
CA VAL A 128 -4.95 -11.75 -14.63
C VAL A 128 -5.51 -11.80 -13.21
N LEU A 129 -6.80 -11.52 -13.02
CA LEU A 129 -7.49 -11.67 -11.75
C LEU A 129 -7.48 -13.12 -11.26
N ALA A 130 -7.79 -14.07 -12.15
CA ALA A 130 -7.74 -15.49 -11.84
C ALA A 130 -6.32 -15.98 -11.51
N PHE A 131 -5.30 -15.49 -12.22
CA PHE A 131 -3.90 -15.77 -11.85
C PHE A 131 -3.55 -15.22 -10.46
N ALA A 132 -3.90 -13.97 -10.17
CA ALA A 132 -3.65 -13.36 -8.87
C ALA A 132 -4.34 -14.13 -7.71
N HIS A 133 -5.59 -14.56 -7.92
CA HIS A 133 -6.31 -15.42 -6.95
C HIS A 133 -5.64 -16.78 -6.74
N ARG A 134 -5.18 -17.45 -7.81
CA ARG A 134 -4.47 -18.73 -7.67
C ARG A 134 -3.15 -18.59 -6.93
N SER A 135 -2.40 -17.53 -7.21
CA SER A 135 -1.12 -17.26 -6.54
C SER A 135 -1.29 -16.78 -5.10
N CYS A 136 -2.47 -16.26 -4.76
CA CYS A 136 -2.81 -15.77 -3.43
C CYS A 136 -4.26 -16.12 -3.03
N PRO A 137 -4.56 -17.39 -2.68
CA PRO A 137 -5.94 -17.84 -2.42
C PRO A 137 -6.59 -17.18 -1.19
N GLU A 138 -5.79 -16.86 -0.17
CA GLU A 138 -6.23 -16.22 1.07
C GLU A 138 -5.96 -14.71 1.03
N SER A 139 -6.24 -14.08 -0.12
CA SER A 139 -5.99 -12.66 -0.29
C SER A 139 -6.92 -11.81 0.57
N TYR A 140 -6.33 -10.85 1.26
CA TYR A 140 -7.01 -9.78 2.00
C TYR A 140 -7.18 -8.52 1.15
N TYR A 141 -6.40 -8.42 0.08
CA TYR A 141 -6.37 -7.32 -0.85
C TYR A 141 -6.42 -7.86 -2.28
N ILE A 142 -7.20 -7.20 -3.12
CA ILE A 142 -7.14 -7.43 -4.56
C ILE A 142 -7.45 -6.14 -5.32
N ALA A 143 -6.72 -5.89 -6.40
CA ALA A 143 -6.89 -4.73 -7.25
C ALA A 143 -6.55 -5.08 -8.70
N THR A 144 -7.26 -4.46 -9.63
CA THR A 144 -7.02 -4.58 -11.07
C THR A 144 -6.56 -3.24 -11.64
N GLY A 145 -5.69 -3.29 -12.64
CA GLY A 145 -5.15 -2.09 -13.25
C GLY A 145 -4.65 -2.30 -14.67
N LEU A 146 -4.18 -1.21 -15.25
CA LEU A 146 -3.63 -1.14 -16.59
C LEU A 146 -2.30 -0.39 -16.52
N ILE A 147 -1.34 -0.78 -17.34
CA ILE A 147 -0.25 0.14 -17.67
C ILE A 147 -0.63 0.82 -18.97
N VAL A 148 -0.68 2.14 -18.94
CA VAL A 148 -1.01 2.98 -20.09
C VAL A 148 0.25 3.71 -20.52
N ASP A 149 0.57 3.66 -21.80
CA ASP A 149 1.69 4.38 -22.41
C ASP A 149 1.17 5.64 -23.09
N GLY A 150 1.43 6.81 -22.49
CA GLY A 150 0.95 8.10 -22.97
C GLY A 150 1.67 8.60 -24.23
N GLN A 151 2.87 8.09 -24.51
CA GLN A 151 3.64 8.51 -25.67
C GLN A 151 3.23 7.71 -26.92
N LEU A 152 3.09 6.40 -26.78
CA LEU A 152 2.63 5.53 -27.86
C LEU A 152 1.10 5.37 -27.93
N ARG A 153 0.38 5.91 -26.93
CA ARG A 153 -1.09 5.88 -26.84
C ARG A 153 -1.70 4.49 -26.94
N PHE A 154 -1.18 3.55 -26.15
CA PHE A 154 -1.73 2.19 -26.05
C PHE A 154 -1.61 1.64 -24.63
N ILE A 155 -2.27 0.50 -24.38
CA ILE A 155 -2.18 -0.23 -23.12
C ILE A 155 -1.21 -1.39 -23.32
N PRO A 156 0.06 -1.32 -22.89
CA PRO A 156 0.97 -2.46 -22.97
C PRO A 156 0.61 -3.63 -22.05
N TYR A 157 0.02 -3.35 -20.88
CA TYR A 157 -0.25 -4.39 -19.89
C TYR A 157 -1.61 -4.24 -19.21
N VAL A 158 -2.29 -5.36 -19.00
CA VAL A 158 -3.39 -5.50 -18.04
C VAL A 158 -2.86 -6.20 -16.80
N LEU A 159 -3.27 -5.78 -15.61
CA LEU A 159 -2.65 -6.20 -14.35
C LEU A 159 -3.69 -6.63 -13.33
N SER A 160 -3.31 -7.57 -12.47
CA SER A 160 -3.96 -7.78 -11.18
C SER A 160 -2.92 -7.94 -10.08
N THR A 161 -3.29 -7.45 -8.91
CA THR A 161 -2.48 -7.53 -7.69
C THR A 161 -3.34 -8.16 -6.59
N ALA A 162 -2.83 -9.19 -5.94
CA ALA A 162 -3.42 -9.77 -4.74
C ALA A 162 -2.44 -9.64 -3.57
N GLY A 163 -2.94 -9.42 -2.36
CA GLY A 163 -2.14 -9.31 -1.15
C GLY A 163 -2.68 -10.18 -0.05
N LYS A 164 -1.81 -10.91 0.66
CA LYS A 164 -2.17 -11.63 1.90
C LYS A 164 -1.34 -11.10 3.06
N LEU A 165 -1.89 -11.13 4.26
CA LEU A 165 -1.13 -10.77 5.46
C LEU A 165 0.10 -11.66 5.60
N TYR A 166 1.22 -11.06 6.02
CA TYR A 166 2.33 -11.86 6.51
C TYR A 166 1.87 -12.65 7.75
N SER A 167 2.36 -13.89 7.89
CA SER A 167 1.93 -14.81 8.95
C SER A 167 2.13 -14.23 10.35
N ASN A 168 3.20 -13.45 10.54
CA ASN A 168 3.52 -12.84 11.83
C ASN A 168 2.85 -11.48 12.04
N ALA A 169 2.26 -10.84 11.03
CA ALA A 169 1.68 -9.50 11.18
C ALA A 169 0.62 -9.43 12.29
N PRO A 170 -0.37 -10.36 12.39
CA PRO A 170 -1.32 -10.34 13.50
C PRO A 170 -0.66 -10.45 14.87
N ARG A 171 0.38 -11.30 14.99
CA ARG A 171 1.11 -11.50 16.24
C ARG A 171 1.94 -10.27 16.62
N THR A 172 2.58 -9.62 15.65
CA THR A 172 3.31 -8.38 15.86
C THR A 172 2.38 -7.29 16.40
N ILE A 173 1.23 -7.09 15.78
CA ILE A 173 0.27 -6.07 16.22
C ILE A 173 -0.27 -6.37 17.63
N GLU A 174 -0.62 -7.64 17.91
CA GLU A 174 -1.02 -8.08 19.25
C GLU A 174 0.05 -7.78 20.31
N LEU A 175 1.31 -8.08 20.00
CA LEU A 175 2.44 -7.83 20.90
C LEU A 175 2.70 -6.34 21.14
N LEU A 176 2.50 -5.49 20.13
CA LEU A 176 2.57 -4.04 20.27
C LEU A 176 1.42 -3.51 21.16
N HIS A 177 0.19 -3.94 20.92
CA HIS A 177 -0.96 -3.53 21.74
C HIS A 177 -0.81 -4.00 23.20
N SER A 178 -0.28 -5.20 23.44
CA SER A 178 0.00 -5.71 24.79
C SER A 178 1.02 -4.86 25.57
N ARG A 179 1.83 -4.05 24.86
CA ARG A 179 2.80 -3.09 25.42
C ARG A 179 2.23 -1.67 25.55
N GLY A 180 0.95 -1.47 25.22
CA GLY A 180 0.30 -0.15 25.21
C GLY A 180 0.71 0.74 24.03
N ILE A 181 1.17 0.15 22.93
CA ILE A 181 1.67 0.89 21.76
C ILE A 181 0.56 1.03 20.74
N ASP A 182 0.32 2.27 20.31
CA ASP A 182 -0.69 2.57 19.29
C ASP A 182 -0.16 2.24 17.90
N THR A 183 -0.95 1.53 17.10
CA THR A 183 -0.60 1.15 15.73
C THR A 183 -1.45 1.90 14.72
N TYR A 184 -0.84 2.30 13.61
CA TYR A 184 -1.44 3.05 12.51
C TYR A 184 -1.14 2.39 11.17
N ILE A 185 -2.03 2.56 10.19
CA ILE A 185 -1.76 2.22 8.79
C ILE A 185 -1.74 3.50 7.97
N ALA A 186 -0.71 3.71 7.15
CA ALA A 186 -0.69 4.75 6.14
C ALA A 186 -0.46 4.13 4.76
N SER A 187 -1.47 4.17 3.89
CA SER A 187 -1.41 3.53 2.56
C SER A 187 -2.05 4.40 1.49
N GLY A 188 -1.57 4.25 0.25
CA GLY A 188 -2.19 4.85 -0.93
C GLY A 188 -3.48 4.13 -1.38
N ASP A 189 -3.82 3.00 -0.77
CA ASP A 189 -5.05 2.27 -1.04
C ASP A 189 -6.28 2.94 -0.42
N THR A 190 -7.46 2.64 -0.94
CA THR A 190 -8.72 3.15 -0.41
C THR A 190 -9.11 2.51 0.92
N MET A 191 -9.91 3.21 1.73
CA MET A 191 -10.47 2.65 2.97
C MET A 191 -11.23 1.34 2.74
N ARG A 192 -11.86 1.17 1.56
CA ARG A 192 -12.55 -0.09 1.20
C ARG A 192 -11.57 -1.26 1.16
N SER A 193 -10.38 -1.06 0.61
CA SER A 193 -9.32 -2.09 0.56
C SER A 193 -8.67 -2.33 1.93
N LEU A 194 -8.43 -1.25 2.70
CA LEU A 194 -7.71 -1.33 3.97
C LEU A 194 -8.58 -1.84 5.13
N ARG A 195 -9.90 -1.67 5.07
CA ARG A 195 -10.82 -2.07 6.14
C ARG A 195 -10.61 -3.51 6.59
N ARG A 196 -10.54 -4.46 5.64
CA ARG A 196 -10.36 -5.90 5.95
C ARG A 196 -9.02 -6.17 6.63
N VAL A 197 -7.97 -5.46 6.22
CA VAL A 197 -6.63 -5.55 6.80
C VAL A 197 -6.64 -5.03 8.23
N ALA A 198 -7.18 -3.82 8.44
CA ALA A 198 -7.27 -3.18 9.74
C ALA A 198 -8.11 -4.00 10.73
N GLU A 199 -9.29 -4.46 10.32
CA GLU A 199 -10.17 -5.32 11.13
C GLU A 199 -9.48 -6.64 11.51
N LYS A 200 -8.78 -7.28 10.57
CA LYS A 200 -8.06 -8.53 10.84
C LYS A 200 -6.88 -8.36 11.80
N LEU A 201 -6.25 -7.18 11.77
CA LEU A 201 -5.13 -6.83 12.65
C LEU A 201 -5.57 -6.10 13.93
N CYS A 202 -6.87 -5.91 14.15
CA CYS A 202 -7.42 -5.15 15.27
C CYS A 202 -6.89 -3.70 15.35
N ILE A 203 -6.58 -3.08 14.21
CA ILE A 203 -6.17 -1.67 14.15
C ILE A 203 -7.43 -0.80 14.05
N PRO A 204 -7.64 0.18 14.96
CA PRO A 204 -8.82 1.04 14.92
C PRO A 204 -8.92 1.78 13.58
N LEU A 205 -10.11 1.82 12.98
CA LEU A 205 -10.34 2.55 11.72
C LEU A 205 -9.91 4.04 11.78
N PRO A 206 -10.05 4.78 12.89
CA PRO A 206 -9.50 6.14 13.00
C PRO A 206 -7.97 6.23 12.88
N ASN A 207 -7.27 5.10 13.04
CA ASN A 207 -5.81 5.00 12.89
C ASN A 207 -5.40 4.53 11.48
N VAL A 208 -6.34 4.45 10.54
CA VAL A 208 -6.09 4.06 9.15
C VAL A 208 -6.18 5.30 8.27
N PHE A 209 -5.06 5.67 7.66
CA PHE A 209 -4.96 6.77 6.70
C PHE A 209 -4.92 6.18 5.29
N ASP A 210 -6.04 6.32 4.58
CA ASP A 210 -6.23 5.82 3.21
C ASP A 210 -5.93 6.90 2.16
N ILE A 211 -5.57 6.46 0.95
CA ILE A 211 -5.23 7.35 -0.18
C ILE A 211 -4.11 8.34 0.22
N ALA A 212 -3.19 7.91 1.09
CA ALA A 212 -2.07 8.71 1.54
C ALA A 212 -0.98 8.71 0.47
N THR A 213 -0.73 9.90 -0.11
CA THR A 213 0.42 10.18 -0.96
C THR A 213 1.74 10.04 -0.18
N THR A 214 2.86 9.95 -0.91
CA THR A 214 4.22 9.93 -0.33
C THR A 214 4.45 11.05 0.69
N ASP A 215 3.99 12.27 0.38
CA ASP A 215 4.13 13.42 1.27
C ASP A 215 3.14 13.38 2.44
N GLU A 216 1.92 12.88 2.23
CA GLU A 216 0.95 12.71 3.31
C GLU A 216 1.42 11.67 4.34
N LYS A 217 2.07 10.58 3.91
CA LYS A 217 2.69 9.61 4.84
C LYS A 217 3.68 10.30 5.79
N ALA A 218 4.54 11.18 5.27
CA ALA A 218 5.47 11.96 6.10
C ALA A 218 4.74 12.94 7.04
N ASN A 219 3.69 13.62 6.55
CA ASN A 219 2.88 14.52 7.36
C ASN A 219 2.14 13.81 8.50
N ILE A 220 1.68 12.57 8.28
CA ILE A 220 1.06 11.72 9.30
C ILE A 220 2.07 11.45 10.43
N VAL A 221 3.28 11.01 10.08
CA VAL A 221 4.36 10.78 11.05
C VAL A 221 4.67 12.05 11.84
N LEU A 222 4.84 13.19 11.17
CA LEU A 222 5.07 14.49 11.82
C LEU A 222 3.91 14.94 12.73
N ALA A 223 2.67 14.62 12.38
CA ALA A 223 1.51 14.90 13.23
C ALA A 223 1.50 14.03 14.49
N LEU A 224 1.83 12.74 14.35
CA LEU A 224 1.91 11.79 15.47
C LEU A 224 3.06 12.16 16.42
N LYS A 225 4.19 12.67 15.93
CA LYS A 225 5.31 13.16 16.77
C LYS A 225 4.94 14.31 17.69
N LYS A 226 3.77 14.95 17.52
CA LYS A 226 3.24 15.95 18.45
C LYS A 226 2.45 15.32 19.61
N LYS A 227 2.04 14.06 19.49
CA LYS A 227 1.20 13.32 20.44
C LYS A 227 1.94 12.18 21.14
N TYR A 228 2.98 11.65 20.51
CA TYR A 228 3.77 10.51 20.96
C TYR A 228 5.22 10.94 21.20
N ASP A 229 5.88 10.31 22.17
CA ASP A 229 7.29 10.55 22.49
C ASP A 229 8.21 9.95 21.43
N ILE A 230 7.80 8.82 20.84
CA ILE A 230 8.53 8.13 19.78
C ILE A 230 7.53 7.64 18.73
N VAL A 231 7.81 7.93 17.46
CA VAL A 231 7.07 7.40 16.31
C VAL A 231 8.00 6.56 15.44
N LEU A 232 7.64 5.29 15.30
CA LEU A 232 8.26 4.37 14.34
C LEU A 232 7.50 4.46 13.01
N MET A 233 8.22 4.47 11.89
CA MET A 233 7.66 4.25 10.56
C MET A 233 8.25 2.97 9.98
N ILE A 234 7.40 2.06 9.49
CA ILE A 234 7.82 0.83 8.84
C ILE A 234 7.31 0.83 7.39
N GLY A 235 8.22 0.66 6.44
CA GLY A 235 7.90 0.65 5.01
C GLY A 235 8.76 -0.33 4.22
N ASP A 236 8.38 -0.54 2.96
CA ASP A 236 9.07 -1.45 2.05
C ASP A 236 9.47 -0.76 0.73
N GLY A 237 8.93 0.43 0.48
CA GLY A 237 8.93 1.05 -0.83
C GLY A 237 9.54 2.45 -0.84
N VAL A 238 9.91 2.89 -2.04
CA VAL A 238 10.47 4.24 -2.27
C VAL A 238 9.49 5.38 -1.92
N ASN A 239 8.20 5.06 -1.84
CA ASN A 239 7.16 5.99 -1.43
C ASN A 239 7.16 6.24 0.08
N ASP A 240 7.93 5.47 0.86
CA ASP A 240 8.01 5.60 2.32
C ASP A 240 9.24 6.39 2.77
N ILE A 241 10.20 6.67 1.88
CA ILE A 241 11.50 7.30 2.19
C ILE A 241 11.33 8.54 3.06
N ARG A 242 10.48 9.49 2.66
CA ARG A 242 10.26 10.72 3.43
C ARG A 242 9.63 10.46 4.79
N ALA A 243 8.74 9.48 4.89
CA ALA A 243 8.10 9.12 6.16
C ALA A 243 9.09 8.42 7.10
N LEU A 244 10.00 7.60 6.56
CA LEU A 244 11.10 6.97 7.28
C LEU A 244 12.07 8.04 7.83
N GLU A 245 12.48 8.99 6.99
CA GLU A 245 13.44 10.05 7.36
C GLU A 245 12.94 10.98 8.48
N VAL A 246 11.62 11.23 8.56
CA VAL A 246 11.04 12.14 9.57
C VAL A 246 10.59 11.42 10.85
N ALA A 247 10.53 10.09 10.84
CA ALA A 247 10.23 9.27 12.01
C ALA A 247 11.34 9.43 13.07
N ASP A 248 11.04 9.05 14.31
CA ASP A 248 12.09 8.92 15.32
C ASP A 248 12.92 7.65 15.10
N VAL A 249 12.29 6.63 14.50
CA VAL A 249 12.94 5.40 14.08
C VAL A 249 12.30 4.94 12.76
N GLY A 250 13.06 5.02 11.67
CA GLY A 250 12.69 4.49 10.35
C GLY A 250 13.12 3.03 10.20
N ILE A 251 12.21 2.16 9.79
CA ILE A 251 12.45 0.72 9.63
C ILE A 251 12.06 0.29 8.21
N VAL A 252 13.00 -0.34 7.51
CA VAL A 252 12.71 -0.97 6.21
C VAL A 252 12.56 -2.48 6.37
N THR A 253 11.51 -3.03 5.77
CA THR A 253 11.31 -4.49 5.66
C THR A 253 11.67 -5.03 4.28
N THR A 254 12.40 -6.15 4.28
CA THR A 254 12.75 -6.89 3.05
C THR A 254 11.89 -8.14 2.84
N GLN A 255 10.79 -8.30 3.61
CA GLN A 255 9.97 -9.52 3.59
C GLN A 255 9.30 -9.79 2.22
N GLN A 256 9.04 -8.74 1.43
CA GLN A 256 8.51 -8.83 0.06
C GLN A 256 9.59 -9.26 -0.95
N GLY A 257 10.87 -9.00 -0.67
CA GLY A 257 12.02 -9.32 -1.50
C GLY A 257 13.28 -8.52 -1.13
N ASP A 258 14.44 -9.06 -1.48
CA ASP A 258 15.75 -8.52 -1.06
C ASP A 258 16.27 -7.36 -1.93
N LYS A 259 15.68 -7.13 -3.12
CA LYS A 259 16.14 -6.07 -4.03
C LYS A 259 15.46 -4.74 -3.68
N ARG A 260 16.12 -3.94 -2.85
CA ARG A 260 15.67 -2.58 -2.52
C ARG A 260 16.62 -1.53 -3.11
N PRO A 261 16.09 -0.40 -3.62
CA PRO A 261 16.93 0.72 -4.03
C PRO A 261 17.79 1.20 -2.87
N GLN A 262 19.06 1.51 -3.12
CA GLN A 262 20.01 1.95 -2.08
C GLN A 262 19.46 3.14 -1.28
N ARG A 263 18.86 4.13 -1.96
CA ARG A 263 18.22 5.29 -1.32
C ARG A 263 17.15 4.95 -0.27
N LEU A 264 16.48 3.80 -0.38
CA LEU A 264 15.50 3.36 0.61
C LEU A 264 16.19 2.83 1.86
N LEU A 265 17.27 2.07 1.67
CA LEU A 265 18.05 1.51 2.78
C LEU A 265 18.76 2.61 3.57
N GLU A 266 19.27 3.63 2.88
CA GLU A 266 19.94 4.80 3.49
C GLU A 266 18.98 5.69 4.31
N ALA A 267 17.68 5.62 4.04
CA ALA A 267 16.66 6.40 4.72
C ALA A 267 16.17 5.77 6.04
N ALA A 268 16.63 4.56 6.38
CA ALA A 268 16.16 3.80 7.52
C ALA A 268 17.26 3.57 8.56
N ASP A 269 16.87 3.61 9.83
CA ASP A 269 17.75 3.30 10.96
C ASP A 269 17.94 1.79 11.13
N HIS A 270 16.89 1.01 10.82
CA HIS A 270 16.88 -0.45 10.94
C HIS A 270 16.38 -1.14 9.68
N LEU A 271 16.86 -2.37 9.49
CA LEU A 271 16.40 -3.29 8.47
C LEU A 271 15.93 -4.59 9.13
N ILE A 272 14.72 -5.03 8.80
CA ILE A 272 14.12 -6.27 9.31
C ILE A 272 13.78 -7.22 8.15
N ARG A 273 13.83 -8.53 8.42
CA ARG A 273 13.47 -9.57 7.44
C ARG A 273 12.08 -10.14 7.70
N ASP A 274 11.65 -10.10 8.95
CA ASP A 274 10.31 -10.44 9.39
C ASP A 274 9.72 -9.30 10.24
N ILE A 275 8.47 -8.95 9.98
CA ILE A 275 7.74 -7.91 10.71
C ILE A 275 7.74 -8.10 12.24
N ILE A 276 7.95 -9.33 12.75
CA ILE A 276 8.02 -9.56 14.20
C ILE A 276 9.28 -8.99 14.86
N GLU A 277 10.35 -8.74 14.10
CA GLU A 277 11.60 -8.15 14.62
C GLU A 277 11.41 -6.70 15.11
N VAL A 278 10.30 -6.04 14.73
CA VAL A 278 9.91 -4.73 15.27
C VAL A 278 9.78 -4.76 16.79
N ILE A 279 9.40 -5.90 17.36
CA ILE A 279 9.25 -6.06 18.81
C ILE A 279 10.58 -5.89 19.54
N ASP A 280 11.67 -6.42 18.99
CA ASP A 280 13.00 -6.31 19.60
C ASP A 280 13.49 -4.85 19.59
N ILE A 281 13.21 -4.12 18.49
CA ILE A 281 13.54 -2.70 18.36
C ILE A 281 12.76 -1.89 19.42
N VAL A 282 11.45 -2.11 19.51
CA VAL A 282 10.60 -1.46 20.51
C VAL A 282 11.04 -1.76 21.94
N ASP A 283 11.37 -3.01 22.25
CA ASP A 283 11.81 -3.41 23.59
C ASP A 283 13.15 -2.74 23.97
N SER A 284 14.05 -2.55 22.99
CA SER A 284 15.31 -1.82 23.20
C SER A 284 15.11 -0.33 23.52
N LEU A 285 14.09 0.31 22.93
CA LEU A 285 13.77 1.72 23.19
C LEU A 285 13.27 1.94 24.62
N ASN A 286 12.55 0.96 25.18
CA ASN A 286 12.10 0.98 26.56
C ASN A 286 13.22 0.66 27.56
N ALA A 287 14.19 -0.19 27.18
CA ALA A 287 15.32 -0.56 28.06
C ALA A 287 16.37 0.55 28.25
N SER A 288 16.43 1.51 27.32
CA SER A 288 17.37 2.64 27.33
C SER A 288 17.26 3.56 28.56
N ASP A 289 16.13 3.51 29.30
CA ASP A 289 15.88 4.36 30.47
C ASP A 289 16.34 3.74 31.81
N HIS A 290 16.99 2.58 31.80
CA HIS A 290 17.48 1.90 33.01
C HIS A 290 19.01 1.90 33.15
N ARG A 291 19.71 2.79 32.43
CA ARG A 291 21.16 3.00 32.55
C ARG A 291 21.50 4.44 32.93
#